data_AF-A0A8T6M174-F1
#
_entry.id   AF-A0A8T6M174-F1
#
_cell.length_a   1.000
_cell.length_b   1.000
_cell.length_c   1.000
_cell.angle_alpha   90.00
_cell.angle_beta   90.00
_cell.angle_gamma   90.00
#
_symmetry.space_group_name_H-M   'P 1'
#
loop_
_entity.id
_entity.type
_entity.pdbx_description
1 polymer ?
#
loop_
_entity_poly.entity_id
_entity_poly.type
_entity_poly.pdbx_seq_one_letter_code
_entity_poly.pdbx_strand_id
1 'polypeptide(L)'
;MISDCDKCGYKSAKNKIINDKTLCEFCAYFAPEKEEDFNSYVEEKVSWRELQTFRKQEKLGGIRQKRGMKKRAQGGGSVTRPAFGYKIKNNKLTPDENSKLVEEIYLDFLNSNLSLNRLGKKYGFSVMGLKKILTNFTYLGKVKFDGEIHEGNHVPIISSTLFNQVQDRMEKVCKKN
;
A
#
# COMPACT_ATOMS: atom_id res chain seq x y z
N MET A 1 -5.96 -29.69 13.21
CA MET A 1 -5.15 -30.88 13.52
C MET A 1 -3.78 -30.68 12.89
N ILE A 2 -2.70 -31.05 13.56
CA ILE A 2 -1.35 -31.00 12.97
C ILE A 2 -1.22 -32.21 12.05
N SER A 3 -0.92 -31.98 10.78
CA SER A 3 -0.67 -33.04 9.80
C SER A 3 0.76 -32.92 9.25
N ASP A 4 1.22 -34.00 8.64
CA ASP A 4 2.53 -34.06 8.01
C ASP A 4 2.39 -33.68 6.53
N CYS A 5 3.39 -32.96 6.01
CA CYS A 5 3.45 -32.62 4.59
C CYS A 5 3.84 -33.85 3.76
N ASP A 6 3.03 -34.20 2.76
CA ASP A 6 3.25 -35.36 1.89
C ASP A 6 4.57 -35.28 1.12
N LYS A 7 5.06 -34.07 0.75
CA LYS A 7 6.34 -33.92 0.04
C LYS A 7 7.56 -33.95 0.97
N CYS A 8 7.49 -33.28 2.13
CA CYS A 8 8.69 -33.10 2.97
C CYS A 8 8.62 -33.55 4.43
N GLY A 9 7.47 -34.04 4.88
CA GLY A 9 7.26 -34.51 6.25
C GLY A 9 7.24 -33.40 7.31
N TYR A 10 7.20 -32.12 6.92
CA TYR A 10 7.09 -31.02 7.88
C TYR A 10 5.72 -31.01 8.55
N LYS A 11 5.71 -30.91 9.89
CA LYS A 11 4.48 -30.88 10.70
C LYS A 11 4.01 -29.46 10.90
N SER A 12 2.79 -29.14 10.46
CA SER A 12 2.21 -27.81 10.69
C SER A 12 0.69 -27.90 10.76
N ALA A 13 0.09 -27.04 11.56
CA ALA A 13 -1.36 -26.85 11.58
C ALA A 13 -1.86 -26.03 10.37
N LYS A 14 -0.95 -25.40 9.62
CA LYS A 14 -1.24 -24.54 8.46
C LYS A 14 -1.03 -25.25 7.11
N ASN A 15 -1.00 -26.58 7.11
CA ASN A 15 -0.89 -27.32 5.86
C ASN A 15 -2.11 -27.04 4.97
N LYS A 16 -1.86 -27.00 3.66
CA LYS A 16 -2.87 -26.81 2.61
C LYS A 16 -3.12 -28.15 1.93
N ILE A 17 -4.36 -28.37 1.51
CA ILE A 17 -4.71 -29.53 0.69
C ILE A 17 -4.77 -29.06 -0.76
N ILE A 18 -3.99 -29.70 -1.63
CA ILE A 18 -3.93 -29.43 -3.07
C ILE A 18 -3.97 -30.78 -3.78
N ASN A 19 -4.92 -30.99 -4.69
CA ASN A 19 -5.14 -32.26 -5.41
C ASN A 19 -5.07 -33.49 -4.47
N ASP A 20 -5.84 -33.45 -3.37
CA ASP A 20 -5.89 -34.48 -2.32
C ASP A 20 -4.56 -34.79 -1.59
N LYS A 21 -3.51 -33.99 -1.81
CA LYS A 21 -2.25 -34.05 -1.08
C LYS A 21 -2.14 -32.94 -0.05
N THR A 22 -1.61 -33.28 1.12
CA THR A 22 -1.37 -32.34 2.22
C THR A 22 0.03 -31.75 2.07
N LEU A 23 0.15 -30.45 1.80
CA LEU A 23 1.43 -29.76 1.68
C LEU A 23 1.59 -28.66 2.73
N CYS A 24 2.79 -28.52 3.30
CA CYS A 24 3.11 -27.34 4.13
C CYS A 24 3.15 -26.06 3.29
N GLU A 25 3.00 -24.89 3.93
CA GLU A 25 2.98 -23.58 3.25
C GLU A 25 4.14 -23.39 2.26
N PHE A 26 5.35 -23.80 2.66
CA PHE A 26 6.54 -23.71 1.82
C PHE A 26 6.47 -24.60 0.56
N CYS A 27 6.10 -25.88 0.70
CA CYS A 27 5.97 -26.77 -0.47
C CYS A 27 4.80 -26.36 -1.36
N ALA A 28 3.69 -25.91 -0.76
CA ALA A 28 2.54 -25.41 -1.51
C ALA A 28 2.88 -24.16 -2.33
N TYR A 29 3.83 -23.33 -1.90
CA TYR A 29 4.26 -22.14 -2.65
C TYR A 29 4.94 -22.47 -3.98
N PHE A 30 5.61 -23.63 -4.08
CA PHE A 30 6.31 -24.08 -5.29
C PHE A 30 5.56 -25.18 -6.05
N ALA A 31 4.34 -25.53 -5.63
CA ALA A 31 3.56 -26.58 -6.27
C ALA A 31 3.13 -26.16 -7.69
N PRO A 32 3.39 -26.99 -8.72
CA PRO A 32 2.93 -26.73 -10.09
C PRO A 32 1.39 -26.70 -10.20
N GLU A 33 0.87 -25.94 -11.17
CA GLU A 33 -0.57 -25.88 -11.45
C GLU A 33 -1.07 -27.08 -12.26
N LYS A 34 -0.24 -27.64 -13.15
CA LYS A 34 -0.57 -28.82 -13.95
C LYS A 34 -0.51 -30.07 -13.09
N GLU A 35 -1.51 -30.94 -13.22
CA GLU A 35 -1.68 -32.13 -12.38
C GLU A 35 -0.55 -33.15 -12.54
N GLU A 36 -0.10 -33.39 -13.78
CA GLU A 36 1.02 -34.30 -14.08
C GLU A 36 2.32 -33.84 -13.39
N ASP A 37 2.67 -32.56 -13.56
CA ASP A 37 3.83 -31.93 -12.93
C ASP A 37 3.70 -31.91 -11.39
N PHE A 38 2.47 -31.71 -10.88
CA PHE A 38 2.20 -31.73 -9.45
C PHE A 38 2.44 -33.10 -8.82
N ASN A 39 1.98 -34.17 -9.47
CA ASN A 39 2.18 -35.53 -8.97
C ASN A 39 3.67 -35.87 -8.91
N SER A 40 4.39 -35.62 -10.02
CA SER A 40 5.85 -35.76 -10.06
C SER A 40 6.53 -34.92 -8.96
N TYR A 41 6.10 -33.66 -8.79
CA TYR A 41 6.59 -32.78 -7.74
C TYR A 41 6.37 -33.37 -6.33
N VAL A 42 5.22 -33.98 -6.01
CA VAL A 42 4.97 -34.55 -4.69
C VAL A 42 5.74 -35.86 -4.46
N GLU A 43 5.98 -36.63 -5.52
CA GLU A 43 6.76 -37.87 -5.50
C GLU A 43 8.25 -37.62 -5.25
N GLU A 44 8.80 -36.53 -5.76
CA GLU A 44 10.17 -36.08 -5.45
C GLU A 44 10.28 -35.65 -3.98
N LYS A 45 10.47 -36.62 -3.08
CA LYS A 45 10.58 -36.37 -1.63
C LYS A 45 11.83 -35.55 -1.30
N VAL A 46 11.68 -34.63 -0.35
CA VAL A 46 12.79 -33.83 0.20
C VAL A 46 12.67 -33.79 1.71
N SER A 47 13.78 -33.81 2.45
CA SER A 47 13.69 -33.78 3.91
C SER A 47 13.34 -32.37 4.39
N TRP A 48 12.39 -32.23 5.33
CA TRP A 48 12.12 -30.93 5.94
C TRP A 48 13.36 -30.30 6.59
N ARG A 49 14.34 -31.11 7.03
CA ARG A 49 15.60 -30.64 7.64
C ARG A 49 16.42 -29.81 6.66
N GLU A 50 16.46 -30.21 5.39
CA GLU A 50 17.17 -29.50 4.31
C GLU A 50 16.51 -28.16 4.01
N LEU A 51 15.18 -28.09 4.18
CA LEU A 51 14.40 -26.87 3.98
C LEU A 51 14.33 -25.96 5.22
N GLN A 52 14.87 -26.37 6.35
CA GLN A 52 14.69 -25.67 7.63
C GLN A 52 15.33 -24.28 7.65
N THR A 53 16.46 -24.11 6.96
CA THR A 53 17.12 -22.81 6.81
C THR A 53 16.25 -21.83 6.03
N PHE A 54 15.61 -22.28 4.94
CA PHE A 54 14.69 -21.46 4.15
C PHE A 54 13.45 -21.05 4.94
N ARG A 55 12.85 -21.97 5.71
CA ARG A 55 11.70 -21.65 6.61
C ARG A 55 12.06 -20.60 7.66
N LYS A 56 13.24 -20.72 8.28
CA LYS A 56 13.73 -19.71 9.24
C LYS A 56 13.89 -18.32 8.60
N GLN A 57 14.20 -18.29 7.30
CA GLN A 57 14.46 -17.06 6.54
C GLN A 57 13.27 -16.62 5.67
N GLU A 58 12.13 -17.32 5.67
CA GLU A 58 11.00 -17.20 4.72
C GLU A 58 10.30 -15.83 4.70
N LYS A 59 10.70 -14.89 5.57
CA LYS A 59 10.22 -13.50 5.58
C LYS A 59 10.55 -12.68 4.32
N LEU A 60 11.19 -13.25 3.31
CA LEU A 60 11.77 -12.52 2.18
C LEU A 60 10.76 -11.92 1.20
N GLY A 61 9.58 -12.53 0.99
CA GLY A 61 8.61 -12.07 -0.02
C GLY A 61 8.16 -10.62 0.23
N GLY A 62 7.61 -10.36 1.42
CA GLY A 62 7.22 -9.01 1.83
C GLY A 62 8.38 -8.03 1.92
N ILE A 63 9.57 -8.48 2.33
CA ILE A 63 10.77 -7.63 2.42
C ILE A 63 11.26 -7.20 1.03
N ARG A 64 11.27 -8.10 0.04
CA ARG A 64 11.68 -7.79 -1.34
C ARG A 64 10.69 -6.83 -1.98
N GLN A 65 9.39 -7.09 -1.85
CA GLN A 65 8.35 -6.18 -2.34
C GLN A 65 8.44 -4.81 -1.67
N LYS A 66 8.54 -4.76 -0.34
CA LYS A 66 8.69 -3.50 0.42
C LYS A 66 9.95 -2.73 -0.01
N ARG A 67 11.07 -3.43 -0.22
CA ARG A 67 12.31 -2.82 -0.74
C ARG A 67 12.12 -2.26 -2.15
N GLY A 68 11.42 -2.97 -3.03
CA GLY A 68 11.07 -2.50 -4.37
C GLY A 68 10.18 -1.25 -4.33
N MET A 69 9.14 -1.26 -3.50
CA MET A 69 8.28 -0.09 -3.27
C MET A 69 9.08 1.09 -2.71
N LYS A 70 9.97 0.85 -1.74
CA LYS A 70 10.84 1.89 -1.18
C LYS A 70 11.74 2.52 -2.24
N LYS A 71 12.40 1.71 -3.09
CA LYS A 71 13.20 2.21 -4.22
C LYS A 71 12.36 3.03 -5.20
N ARG A 72 11.14 2.60 -5.49
CA ARG A 72 10.22 3.32 -6.38
C ARG A 72 9.79 4.66 -5.79
N ALA A 73 9.49 4.72 -4.50
CA ALA A 73 9.16 5.96 -3.80
C ALA A 73 10.35 6.93 -3.76
N GLN A 74 11.56 6.42 -3.47
CA GLN A 74 12.80 7.20 -3.51
C GLN A 74 13.08 7.79 -4.90
N GLY A 75 12.74 7.07 -5.97
CA GLY A 75 12.80 7.57 -7.34
C GLY A 75 11.61 8.44 -7.76
N GLY A 76 10.77 8.90 -6.82
CA GLY A 76 9.62 9.78 -7.09
C GLY A 76 8.42 9.13 -7.78
N GLY A 77 8.38 7.79 -7.82
CA GLY A 77 7.28 7.03 -8.42
C GLY A 77 6.14 6.74 -7.43
N SER A 78 4.91 6.70 -7.93
CA SER A 78 3.75 6.31 -7.12
C SER A 78 3.82 4.84 -6.72
N VAL A 79 3.57 4.56 -5.43
CA VAL A 79 3.58 3.22 -4.83
C VAL A 79 2.20 2.77 -4.34
N THR A 80 1.25 3.70 -4.25
CA THR A 80 -0.11 3.48 -3.78
C THR A 80 -1.12 3.96 -4.81
N ARG A 81 -2.40 3.74 -4.54
CA ARG A 81 -3.50 4.28 -5.34
C ARG A 81 -3.34 5.81 -5.45
N PRO A 82 -3.57 6.42 -6.63
CA PRO A 82 -3.47 7.86 -6.79
C PRO A 82 -4.34 8.61 -5.77
N ALA A 83 -3.82 9.75 -5.31
CA ALA A 83 -4.59 10.69 -4.50
C ALA A 83 -5.77 11.25 -5.33
N PHE A 84 -6.82 11.70 -4.64
CA PHE A 84 -7.91 12.42 -5.30
C PHE A 84 -7.36 13.64 -6.06
N GLY A 85 -7.91 13.98 -7.23
CA GLY A 85 -7.31 15.03 -8.07
C GLY A 85 -6.17 14.56 -8.98
N TYR A 86 -5.78 13.27 -8.91
CA TYR A 86 -4.76 12.67 -9.79
C TYR A 86 -5.26 11.37 -10.42
N LYS A 87 -4.73 11.08 -11.60
CA LYS A 87 -4.83 9.79 -12.29
C LYS A 87 -3.45 9.27 -12.69
N ILE A 88 -3.33 7.96 -12.86
CA ILE A 88 -2.10 7.37 -13.40
C ILE A 88 -2.23 7.35 -14.93
N LYS A 89 -1.33 8.06 -15.61
CA LYS A 89 -1.16 8.01 -17.07
C LYS A 89 0.31 7.74 -17.37
N ASN A 90 0.62 6.74 -18.20
CA ASN A 90 1.98 6.34 -18.53
C ASN A 90 2.87 6.10 -17.29
N ASN A 91 2.34 5.40 -16.28
CA ASN A 91 3.01 5.14 -14.99
C ASN A 91 3.37 6.38 -14.15
N LYS A 92 2.87 7.58 -14.51
CA LYS A 92 3.08 8.83 -13.77
C LYS A 92 1.76 9.37 -13.23
N LEU A 93 1.82 9.99 -12.04
CA LEU A 93 0.69 10.75 -11.52
C LEU A 93 0.55 12.03 -12.34
N THR A 94 -0.65 12.23 -12.88
CA THR A 94 -1.01 13.42 -13.66
C THR A 94 -2.29 13.99 -13.08
N PRO A 95 -2.43 15.32 -12.92
CA PRO A 95 -3.68 15.93 -12.49
C PRO A 95 -4.87 15.46 -13.34
N ASP A 96 -6.00 15.19 -12.69
CA ASP A 96 -7.26 14.83 -13.35
C ASP A 96 -8.25 16.02 -13.33
N GLU A 97 -9.49 15.76 -13.71
CA GLU A 97 -10.59 16.75 -13.70
C GLU A 97 -10.90 17.30 -12.30
N ASN A 98 -10.63 16.52 -11.26
CA ASN A 98 -10.87 16.89 -9.86
C ASN A 98 -9.72 17.69 -9.24
N SER A 99 -8.64 17.93 -9.98
CA SER A 99 -7.50 18.72 -9.48
C SER A 99 -7.91 20.13 -9.03
N LYS A 100 -8.80 20.79 -9.79
CA LYS A 100 -9.38 22.09 -9.41
C LYS A 100 -10.19 22.01 -8.12
N LEU A 101 -10.96 20.93 -7.95
CA LEU A 101 -11.75 20.73 -6.73
C LEU A 101 -10.87 20.59 -5.50
N VAL A 102 -9.68 19.99 -5.62
CA VAL A 102 -8.70 19.94 -4.53
C VAL A 102 -8.25 21.35 -4.15
N GLU A 103 -7.89 22.18 -5.12
CA GLU A 103 -7.50 23.57 -4.87
C GLU A 103 -8.62 24.37 -4.19
N GLU A 104 -9.85 24.24 -4.68
CA GLU A 104 -11.04 24.85 -4.07
C GLU A 104 -11.23 24.38 -2.62
N ILE A 105 -11.09 23.08 -2.33
CA ILE A 105 -11.21 22.56 -0.96
C ILE A 105 -10.17 23.17 -0.03
N TYR A 106 -8.93 23.36 -0.49
CA TYR A 106 -7.86 23.99 0.29
C TYR A 106 -8.17 25.47 0.56
N LEU A 107 -8.59 26.22 -0.47
CA LEU A 107 -8.93 27.64 -0.35
C LEU A 107 -10.17 27.86 0.53
N ASP A 108 -11.21 27.05 0.36
CA ASP A 108 -12.40 27.10 1.19
C ASP A 108 -12.09 26.76 2.63
N PHE A 109 -11.30 25.72 2.86
CA PHE A 109 -10.88 25.37 4.20
C PHE A 109 -10.05 26.50 4.82
N LEU A 110 -9.28 27.28 4.06
CA LEU A 110 -8.49 28.38 4.61
C LEU A 110 -9.34 29.64 4.88
N ASN A 111 -10.21 30.01 3.94
CA ASN A 111 -10.93 31.29 3.93
C ASN A 111 -12.25 31.26 4.69
N SER A 112 -12.95 30.13 4.73
CA SER A 112 -14.26 30.03 5.37
C SER A 112 -14.11 29.63 6.83
N ASN A 113 -14.91 30.16 7.76
CA ASN A 113 -14.96 29.65 9.15
C ASN A 113 -15.72 28.31 9.28
N LEU A 114 -15.78 27.51 8.22
CA LEU A 114 -16.48 26.23 8.21
C LEU A 114 -15.71 25.17 9.01
N SER A 115 -16.46 24.36 9.76
CA SER A 115 -15.93 23.14 10.36
C SER A 115 -15.72 22.06 9.29
N LEU A 116 -14.83 21.10 9.56
CA LEU A 116 -14.59 19.96 8.67
C LEU A 116 -15.88 19.19 8.33
N ASN A 117 -16.84 19.12 9.27
CA ASN A 117 -18.15 18.52 9.03
C ASN A 117 -18.95 19.27 7.95
N ARG A 118 -19.01 20.59 8.03
CA ARG A 118 -19.75 21.41 7.05
C ARG A 118 -19.06 21.39 5.70
N LEU A 119 -17.73 21.48 5.68
CA LEU A 119 -16.95 21.35 4.45
C LEU A 119 -17.15 19.97 3.81
N GLY A 120 -17.19 18.91 4.63
CA GLY A 120 -17.43 17.54 4.17
C GLY A 120 -18.79 17.40 3.50
N LYS A 121 -19.84 17.95 4.10
CA LYS A 121 -21.18 18.00 3.48
C LYS A 121 -21.20 18.77 2.16
N LYS A 122 -20.48 19.89 2.06
CA LYS A 122 -20.40 20.70 0.84
C LYS A 122 -19.80 19.92 -0.34
N TYR A 123 -18.72 19.19 -0.09
CA TYR A 123 -17.96 18.49 -1.13
C TYR A 123 -18.22 16.98 -1.21
N GLY A 124 -19.17 16.45 -0.45
CA GLY A 124 -19.50 15.02 -0.43
C GLY A 124 -18.45 14.11 0.21
N PHE A 125 -17.59 14.65 1.10
CA PHE A 125 -16.56 13.90 1.79
C PHE A 125 -16.88 13.67 3.26
N SER A 126 -16.44 12.52 3.80
CA SER A 126 -16.38 12.33 5.25
C SER A 126 -15.28 13.20 5.86
N VAL A 127 -15.40 13.51 7.16
CA VAL A 127 -14.37 14.28 7.88
C VAL A 127 -12.99 13.64 7.75
N MET A 128 -12.90 12.31 7.84
CA MET A 128 -11.64 11.59 7.69
C MET A 128 -11.10 11.66 6.26
N GLY A 129 -11.99 11.64 5.26
CA GLY A 129 -11.63 11.85 3.86
C GLY A 129 -11.02 13.23 3.63
N LEU A 130 -11.67 14.28 4.15
CA LEU A 130 -11.13 15.64 4.09
C LEU A 130 -9.80 15.79 4.81
N LYS A 131 -9.65 15.22 6.02
CA LYS A 131 -8.36 15.23 6.73
C LYS A 131 -7.27 14.59 5.87
N LYS A 132 -7.55 13.47 5.21
CA LYS A 132 -6.61 12.82 4.30
C LYS A 132 -6.28 13.71 3.10
N ILE A 133 -7.25 14.42 2.52
CA ILE A 133 -7.00 15.36 1.41
C ILE A 133 -6.11 16.51 1.92
N LEU A 134 -6.52 17.22 2.96
CA LEU A 134 -5.86 18.43 3.44
C LEU A 134 -4.43 18.19 3.98
N THR A 135 -4.04 16.96 4.29
CA THR A 135 -2.72 16.60 4.85
C THR A 135 -1.82 15.81 3.89
N ASN A 136 -2.26 15.55 2.65
CA ASN A 136 -1.51 14.68 1.74
C ASN A 136 -0.38 15.43 1.01
N PHE A 137 0.86 15.03 1.30
CA PHE A 137 2.08 15.54 0.65
C PHE A 137 2.12 15.33 -0.88
N THR A 138 1.30 14.43 -1.43
CA THR A 138 1.17 14.26 -2.88
C THR A 138 0.75 15.56 -3.58
N TYR A 139 -0.03 16.42 -2.92
CA TYR A 139 -0.42 17.71 -3.49
C TYR A 139 0.74 18.72 -3.60
N LEU A 140 1.82 18.51 -2.85
CA LEU A 140 3.07 19.27 -2.93
C LEU A 140 4.08 18.68 -3.93
N GLY A 141 3.69 17.68 -4.73
CA GLY A 141 4.64 17.02 -5.63
C GLY A 141 5.53 15.99 -4.93
N LYS A 142 5.20 15.54 -3.71
CA LYS A 142 6.03 14.60 -2.94
C LYS A 142 5.39 13.20 -2.84
N VAL A 143 6.19 12.18 -2.55
CA VAL A 143 5.72 10.80 -2.35
C VAL A 143 6.04 10.37 -0.92
N LYS A 144 5.01 9.98 -0.16
CA LYS A 144 5.17 9.43 1.21
C LYS A 144 5.04 7.92 1.19
N PHE A 145 6.06 7.21 1.69
CA PHE A 145 6.05 5.75 1.83
C PHE A 145 6.84 5.31 3.05
N ASP A 146 6.28 4.37 3.83
CA ASP A 146 6.94 3.79 5.01
C ASP A 146 7.47 4.83 6.02
N GLY A 147 6.74 5.94 6.18
CA GLY A 147 7.12 7.05 7.06
C GLY A 147 8.09 8.06 6.45
N GLU A 148 8.72 7.75 5.32
CA GLU A 148 9.64 8.64 4.61
C GLU A 148 8.89 9.47 3.56
N ILE A 149 9.39 10.68 3.29
CA ILE A 149 8.88 11.60 2.27
C ILE A 149 10.00 11.87 1.28
N HIS A 150 9.73 11.64 0.00
CA HIS A 150 10.66 11.81 -1.12
C HIS A 150 10.07 12.79 -2.14
N GLU A 151 10.91 13.41 -2.96
CA GLU A 151 10.45 14.25 -4.07
C GLU A 151 9.79 13.37 -5.15
N GLY A 152 8.63 13.77 -5.63
CA GLY A 152 7.85 13.08 -6.64
C GLY A 152 8.12 13.63 -8.05
N ASN A 153 7.86 12.79 -9.05
CA ASN A 153 8.02 13.18 -10.47
C ASN A 153 6.76 13.81 -11.08
N HIS A 154 5.76 14.14 -10.25
CA HIS A 154 4.45 14.62 -10.70
C HIS A 154 4.28 16.11 -10.41
N VAL A 155 3.41 16.74 -11.20
CA VAL A 155 3.12 18.17 -11.06
C VAL A 155 2.35 18.41 -9.77
N PRO A 156 2.79 19.30 -8.87
CA PRO A 156 2.04 19.67 -7.67
C PRO A 156 0.72 20.36 -8.05
N ILE A 157 -0.33 20.12 -7.25
CA ILE A 157 -1.62 20.83 -7.38
C ILE A 157 -1.65 22.05 -6.46
N ILE A 158 -0.98 21.98 -5.32
CA ILE A 158 -1.02 23.00 -4.27
C ILE A 158 0.38 23.57 -4.03
N SER A 159 0.47 24.88 -3.82
CA SER A 159 1.73 25.53 -3.43
C SER A 159 2.13 25.18 -2.00
N SER A 160 3.43 25.20 -1.71
CA SER A 160 3.94 25.00 -0.35
C SER A 160 3.35 26.02 0.64
N THR A 161 3.14 27.26 0.20
CA THR A 161 2.54 28.33 1.00
C THR A 161 1.11 28.01 1.41
N LEU A 162 0.24 27.65 0.45
CA LEU A 162 -1.16 27.32 0.73
C LEU A 162 -1.27 26.07 1.61
N PHE A 163 -0.43 25.05 1.34
CA PHE A 163 -0.43 23.84 2.15
C PHE A 163 -0.06 24.12 3.60
N ASN A 164 0.99 24.92 3.85
CA ASN A 164 1.45 25.25 5.20
C ASN A 164 0.40 26.05 5.96
N GLN A 165 -0.22 27.05 5.33
CA GLN A 165 -1.32 27.82 5.94
C GLN A 165 -2.50 26.91 6.35
N VAL A 166 -2.83 25.93 5.52
CA VAL A 166 -3.85 24.92 5.84
C VAL A 166 -3.41 24.03 7.00
N GLN A 167 -2.14 23.60 7.08
CA GLN A 167 -1.64 22.81 8.22
C GLN A 167 -1.73 23.60 9.54
N ASP A 168 -1.32 24.87 9.55
CA ASP A 168 -1.40 25.73 10.73
C ASP A 168 -2.84 25.86 11.24
N ARG A 169 -3.79 26.01 10.30
CA ARG A 169 -5.21 26.04 10.65
C ARG A 169 -5.70 24.68 11.14
N MET A 170 -5.29 23.58 10.51
CA MET A 170 -5.65 22.22 10.91
C MET A 170 -5.19 21.91 12.35
N GLU A 171 -4.00 22.36 12.74
CA GLU A 171 -3.50 22.22 14.12
C GLU A 171 -4.39 22.94 15.13
N LYS A 172 -4.79 24.19 14.84
CA LYS A 172 -5.67 24.99 15.71
C LYS A 172 -7.04 24.32 15.91
N VAL A 173 -7.56 23.68 14.86
CA VAL A 173 -8.84 22.97 14.93
C VAL A 173 -8.70 21.64 15.67
N CYS A 174 -7.60 20.91 15.51
CA CYS A 174 -7.40 19.62 16.17
C CYS A 174 -7.02 19.73 17.66
N LYS A 175 -6.32 20.79 18.08
CA LYS A 175 -5.95 21.05 19.49
C LYS A 175 -7.15 21.45 20.38
N LYS A 176 -8.31 21.73 19.79
CA LYS A 176 -9.54 22.14 20.52
C LYS A 176 -10.40 20.96 21.00
N ASN A 177 -9.96 19.72 20.83
CA ASN A 177 -10.66 18.51 21.27
C ASN A 177 -9.86 17.76 22.34
#